data_AF-A0A540VE27-F1
#
_entry.id   AF-A0A540VE27-F1
#
_cell.length_a   1.000
_cell.length_b   1.000
_cell.length_c   1.000
_cell.angle_alpha   90.00
_cell.angle_beta   90.00
_cell.angle_gamma   90.00
#
_symmetry.space_group_name_H-M   'P 1'
#
loop_
_entity.id
_entity.type
_entity.pdbx_description
1 polymer ?
#
loop_
_entity_poly.entity_id
_entity_poly.type
_entity_poly.pdbx_seq_one_letter_code
_entity_poly.pdbx_strand_id
1 'polypeptide(L)'
;MGSARGSVAQFLPWPLCRRILGSATLALLPLLTGAAVAQAASLTQEAGSDNVSIWPVLLPLLTASVGIERAIEVFWNYVDWIILNFRGGQPAQLKSPQYLQFKSGTSLVLGIVIGILVSNFTGMRLLEYLRPLAPAFLDNVPVLWDVVLTGVIIGSGSKPAHDILGIITQFKNFLANSAIRQREAASAALADGVLKLAQSDAQAMIEVPGVGPARLAAPAGSRGLDEEDAGEAGPEVSPTERYIAILHNRTSM
;
A
#
# COMPACT_ATOMS: atom_id res chain seq x y z
N MET A 1 31.61 -27.13 54.95
CA MET A 1 30.20 -27.47 54.65
C MET A 1 29.41 -26.16 54.55
N GLY A 2 29.23 -25.62 53.34
CA GLY A 2 28.50 -24.38 53.10
C GLY A 2 27.59 -24.58 51.89
N SER A 3 26.31 -24.85 52.15
CA SER A 3 25.30 -25.13 51.14
C SER A 3 24.69 -23.82 50.66
N ALA A 4 25.15 -23.32 49.51
CA ALA A 4 24.48 -22.24 48.78
C ALA A 4 23.37 -22.85 47.91
N ARG A 5 22.17 -23.00 48.48
CA ARG A 5 20.95 -23.25 47.70
C ARG A 5 20.52 -21.94 47.06
N GLY A 6 20.99 -21.69 45.83
CA GLY A 6 20.52 -20.61 44.99
C GLY A 6 19.03 -20.79 44.69
N SER A 7 18.24 -19.84 45.15
CA SER A 7 16.81 -19.72 44.84
C SER A 7 16.63 -19.43 43.35
N VAL A 8 16.33 -20.45 42.56
CA VAL A 8 15.96 -20.32 41.13
C VAL A 8 14.46 -20.04 41.03
N ALA A 9 14.01 -18.94 41.63
CA ALA A 9 12.71 -18.34 41.34
C ALA A 9 12.96 -17.13 40.43
N GLN A 10 13.53 -17.37 39.25
CA GLN A 10 13.60 -16.35 38.21
C GLN A 10 12.20 -16.19 37.60
N PHE A 11 11.53 -15.19 38.14
CA PHE A 11 10.42 -14.43 37.58
C PHE A 11 10.21 -14.66 36.07
N LEU A 12 9.01 -15.15 35.74
CA LEU A 12 8.42 -14.96 34.43
C LEU A 12 8.57 -13.47 34.07
N PRO A 13 9.20 -13.08 32.94
CA PRO A 13 9.34 -11.68 32.58
C PRO A 13 7.94 -11.09 32.33
N TRP A 14 7.46 -10.34 33.31
CA TRP A 14 6.22 -9.52 33.30
C TRP A 14 5.89 -8.83 31.96
N PRO A 15 6.84 -8.30 31.16
CA PRO A 15 6.51 -7.69 29.87
C PRO A 15 5.95 -8.66 28.82
N LEU A 16 6.30 -9.95 28.87
CA LEU A 16 5.79 -10.96 27.91
C LEU A 16 4.35 -11.36 28.23
N CYS A 17 4.02 -11.52 29.51
CA CYS A 17 2.65 -11.85 29.95
C CYS A 17 1.65 -10.74 29.57
N ARG A 18 2.05 -9.48 29.68
CA ARG A 18 1.20 -8.32 29.33
C ARG A 18 0.97 -8.18 27.82
N ARG A 19 1.94 -8.57 26.99
CA ARG A 19 1.81 -8.56 25.52
C ARG A 19 0.88 -9.67 25.02
N ILE A 20 0.93 -10.86 25.62
CA ILE A 20 0.07 -12.00 25.25
C ILE A 20 -1.38 -11.78 25.71
N LEU A 21 -1.59 -11.22 26.91
CA LEU A 21 -2.95 -10.90 27.40
C LEU A 21 -3.63 -9.80 26.57
N GLY A 22 -2.86 -8.79 26.14
CA GLY A 22 -3.37 -7.70 25.30
C GLY A 22 -3.71 -8.14 23.87
N SER A 23 -2.97 -9.07 23.28
CA SER A 23 -3.26 -9.57 21.92
C SER A 23 -4.41 -10.57 21.89
N ALA A 24 -4.54 -11.43 22.90
CA ALA A 24 -5.64 -12.41 22.99
C ALA A 24 -7.02 -11.73 23.14
N THR A 25 -7.10 -10.65 23.91
CA THR A 25 -8.35 -9.88 24.09
C THR A 25 -8.75 -9.12 22.83
N LEU A 26 -7.79 -8.65 22.03
CA LEU A 26 -8.02 -8.01 20.73
C LEU A 26 -8.40 -9.00 19.62
N ALA A 27 -8.04 -10.29 19.72
CA ALA A 27 -8.35 -11.30 18.70
C ALA A 27 -9.75 -11.91 18.85
N LEU A 28 -10.25 -12.07 20.09
CA LEU A 28 -11.58 -12.63 20.37
C LEU A 28 -12.72 -11.64 20.11
N LEU A 29 -12.46 -10.35 20.29
CA LEU A 29 -13.45 -9.28 20.11
C LEU A 29 -14.01 -9.21 18.67
N PRO A 30 -13.21 -9.21 17.58
CA PRO A 30 -13.73 -9.20 16.21
C PRO A 30 -14.46 -10.50 15.84
N LEU A 31 -14.10 -11.64 16.45
CA LEU A 31 -14.80 -12.91 16.20
C LEU A 31 -16.23 -12.89 16.79
N LEU A 32 -16.37 -12.32 17.99
CA LEU A 32 -17.67 -12.20 18.67
C LEU A 32 -18.53 -11.08 18.07
N THR A 33 -17.93 -9.95 17.66
CA THR A 33 -18.70 -8.87 17.01
C THR A 33 -19.06 -9.21 15.57
N GLY A 34 -18.22 -9.95 14.83
CA GLY A 34 -18.53 -10.40 13.47
C GLY A 34 -19.82 -11.25 13.39
N ALA A 35 -20.05 -12.13 14.36
CA ALA A 35 -21.27 -12.93 14.44
C ALA A 35 -22.52 -12.07 14.68
N ALA A 36 -22.44 -11.08 15.57
CA ALA A 36 -23.54 -10.15 15.83
C ALA A 36 -23.83 -9.23 14.63
N VAL A 37 -22.79 -8.79 13.91
CA VAL A 37 -22.94 -7.98 12.70
C VAL A 37 -23.53 -8.80 11.54
N ALA A 38 -23.16 -10.08 11.39
CA ALA A 38 -23.76 -10.97 10.40
C ALA A 38 -25.27 -11.17 10.63
N GLN A 39 -25.69 -11.33 11.90
CA GLN A 39 -27.11 -11.42 12.27
C GLN A 39 -27.87 -10.10 12.07
N ALA A 40 -27.24 -8.96 12.30
CA ALA A 40 -27.85 -7.66 12.03
C ALA A 40 -27.97 -7.35 10.52
N ALA A 41 -27.01 -7.83 9.72
CA ALA A 41 -27.00 -7.64 8.27
C ALA A 41 -28.16 -8.38 7.57
N SER A 42 -28.48 -9.61 8.00
CA SER A 42 -29.62 -10.35 7.44
C SER A 42 -30.98 -9.67 7.71
N LEU A 43 -31.12 -9.00 8.86
CA LEU A 43 -32.34 -8.26 9.21
C LEU A 43 -32.51 -6.95 8.42
N THR A 44 -31.42 -6.36 7.92
CA THR A 44 -31.46 -5.08 7.19
C THR A 44 -31.79 -5.27 5.71
N GLN A 45 -31.55 -6.46 5.16
CA GLN A 45 -31.76 -6.76 3.74
C GLN A 45 -33.26 -6.90 3.37
N GLU A 46 -34.16 -7.04 4.35
CA GLU A 46 -35.62 -7.04 4.15
C GLU A 46 -36.22 -5.62 3.94
N ALA A 47 -35.45 -4.55 4.20
CA ALA A 47 -35.91 -3.18 3.97
C ALA A 47 -35.74 -2.79 2.49
N GLY A 48 -36.80 -2.97 1.71
CA GLY A 48 -36.85 -2.85 0.24
C GLY A 48 -36.25 -1.57 -0.35
N SER A 49 -34.99 -1.64 -0.77
CA SER A 49 -34.38 -0.67 -1.67
C SER A 49 -33.91 -1.39 -2.94
N ASP A 50 -34.23 -0.82 -4.11
CA ASP A 50 -33.88 -1.33 -5.45
C ASP A 50 -32.36 -1.42 -5.74
N ASN A 51 -31.52 -1.10 -4.75
CA ASN A 51 -30.07 -1.21 -4.86
C ASN A 51 -29.59 -2.40 -4.02
N VAL A 52 -29.28 -3.51 -4.69
CA VAL A 52 -28.65 -4.68 -4.06
C VAL A 52 -27.25 -4.27 -3.59
N SER A 53 -27.14 -3.84 -2.33
CA SER A 53 -25.86 -3.47 -1.72
C SER A 53 -25.14 -4.73 -1.25
N ILE A 54 -23.92 -4.94 -1.73
CA ILE A 54 -23.07 -6.08 -1.36
C ILE A 54 -22.32 -5.86 -0.03
N TRP A 55 -22.28 -4.63 0.45
CA TRP A 55 -21.53 -4.23 1.65
C TRP A 55 -21.93 -4.94 2.95
N PRO A 56 -23.24 -5.20 3.23
CA PRO A 56 -23.66 -5.93 4.43
C PRO A 56 -23.09 -7.35 4.51
N VAL A 57 -22.67 -7.92 3.37
CA VAL A 57 -22.11 -9.28 3.27
C VAL A 57 -20.59 -9.22 3.34
N LEU A 58 -19.97 -8.28 2.62
CA LEU A 58 -18.52 -8.12 2.61
C LEU A 58 -17.95 -7.74 3.98
N LEU A 59 -18.65 -6.87 4.73
CA LEU A 59 -18.16 -6.40 6.03
C LEU A 59 -17.98 -7.54 7.06
N PRO A 60 -18.98 -8.41 7.31
CA PRO A 60 -18.81 -9.59 8.15
C PRO A 60 -17.70 -10.52 7.65
N LEU A 61 -17.61 -10.77 6.33
CA LEU A 61 -16.60 -11.65 5.76
C LEU A 61 -15.17 -11.13 6.00
N LEU A 62 -14.95 -9.83 5.76
CA LEU A 62 -13.66 -9.19 6.02
C LEU A 62 -13.33 -9.19 7.52
N THR A 63 -14.32 -8.90 8.36
CA THR A 63 -14.14 -8.91 9.82
C THR A 63 -13.77 -10.31 10.32
N ALA A 64 -14.44 -11.34 9.81
CA ALA A 64 -14.12 -12.73 10.12
C ALA A 64 -12.71 -13.11 9.65
N SER A 65 -12.32 -12.71 8.44
CA SER A 65 -10.99 -12.95 7.88
C SER A 65 -9.88 -12.35 8.76
N VAL A 66 -10.04 -11.08 9.17
CA VAL A 66 -9.10 -10.40 10.08
C VAL A 66 -9.08 -11.08 11.46
N GLY A 67 -10.23 -11.50 11.97
CA GLY A 67 -10.32 -12.25 13.22
C GLY A 67 -9.52 -13.57 13.17
N ILE A 68 -9.64 -14.31 12.08
CA ILE A 68 -8.89 -15.56 11.86
C ILE A 68 -7.39 -15.29 11.77
N GLU A 69 -6.96 -14.24 11.06
CA GLU A 69 -5.55 -13.83 11.00
C GLU A 69 -4.98 -13.63 12.41
N ARG A 70 -5.67 -12.83 13.24
CA ARG A 70 -5.22 -12.52 14.60
C ARG A 70 -5.22 -13.76 15.49
N ALA A 71 -6.23 -14.63 15.36
CA ALA A 71 -6.29 -15.88 16.11
C ALA A 71 -5.10 -16.80 15.79
N ILE A 72 -4.75 -16.95 14.51
CA ILE A 72 -3.62 -17.78 14.08
C ILE A 72 -2.28 -17.18 14.53
N GLU A 73 -2.14 -15.86 14.47
CA GLU A 73 -0.94 -15.17 14.98
C GLU A 73 -0.74 -15.44 16.47
N VAL A 74 -1.80 -15.29 17.28
CA VAL A 74 -1.76 -15.57 18.72
C VAL A 74 -1.44 -17.04 18.99
N PHE A 75 -2.05 -17.97 18.24
CA PHE A 75 -1.74 -19.40 18.32
C PHE A 75 -0.25 -19.67 18.11
N TRP A 76 0.34 -19.12 17.05
CA TRP A 76 1.77 -19.32 16.79
C TRP A 76 2.67 -18.66 17.81
N ASN A 77 2.33 -17.46 18.30
CA ASN A 77 3.09 -16.82 19.38
C ASN A 77 3.10 -17.68 20.64
N TYR A 78 1.99 -18.37 20.94
CA TYR A 78 1.90 -19.31 22.04
C TYR A 78 2.73 -20.58 21.80
N VAL A 79 2.69 -21.14 20.59
CA VAL A 79 3.53 -22.29 20.20
C VAL A 79 5.02 -21.95 20.29
N ASP A 80 5.44 -20.80 19.75
CA ASP A 80 6.82 -20.29 19.81
C ASP A 80 7.27 -20.16 21.28
N TRP A 81 6.40 -19.63 22.13
CA TRP A 81 6.66 -19.52 23.56
C TRP A 81 6.86 -20.90 24.23
N ILE A 82 6.00 -21.88 23.95
CA ILE A 82 6.14 -23.25 24.47
C ILE A 82 7.49 -23.85 24.04
N ILE A 83 7.86 -23.70 22.78
CA ILE A 83 9.11 -24.28 22.24
C ILE A 83 10.33 -23.70 22.98
N LEU A 84 10.36 -22.38 23.17
CA LEU A 84 11.46 -21.71 23.87
C LEU A 84 11.52 -22.10 25.35
N ASN A 85 10.36 -22.17 26.02
CA ASN A 85 10.30 -22.37 27.46
C ASN A 85 10.53 -23.83 27.87
N PHE A 86 10.02 -24.81 27.11
CA PHE A 86 10.07 -26.21 27.50
C PHE A 86 11.22 -27.01 26.88
N ARG A 87 11.71 -26.62 25.70
CA ARG A 87 12.77 -27.38 25.00
C ARG A 87 14.15 -26.73 25.09
N GLY A 88 14.30 -25.63 25.84
CA GLY A 88 15.52 -24.84 25.86
C GLY A 88 15.94 -24.39 24.45
N GLY A 89 14.95 -24.21 23.56
CA GLY A 89 15.19 -23.91 22.16
C GLY A 89 15.94 -22.59 22.02
N GLN A 90 16.95 -22.58 21.15
CA GLN A 90 17.64 -21.33 20.82
C GLN A 90 16.74 -20.47 19.93
N PRO A 91 16.59 -19.16 20.18
CA PRO A 91 15.80 -18.26 19.34
C PRO A 91 16.23 -18.24 17.86
N ALA A 92 17.48 -18.63 17.57
CA ALA A 92 17.99 -18.76 16.21
C ALA A 92 17.27 -19.84 15.39
N GLN A 93 16.80 -20.92 16.02
CA GLN A 93 16.12 -22.01 15.33
C GLN A 93 14.72 -21.60 14.82
N LEU A 94 14.04 -20.70 15.54
CA LEU A 94 12.75 -20.10 15.14
C LEU A 94 12.87 -19.18 13.92
N LYS A 95 14.09 -18.79 13.54
CA LYS A 95 14.35 -17.97 12.34
C LYS A 95 14.84 -18.80 11.16
N SER A 96 14.90 -20.13 11.31
CA SER A 96 15.30 -20.99 10.20
C SER A 96 14.29 -20.87 9.04
N PRO A 97 14.74 -20.79 7.78
CA PRO A 97 13.84 -20.69 6.62
C PRO A 97 12.82 -21.82 6.56
N GLN A 98 13.22 -23.04 6.94
CA GLN A 98 12.37 -24.22 7.00
C GLN A 98 11.22 -24.03 8.00
N TYR A 99 11.49 -23.48 9.18
CA TYR A 99 10.46 -23.21 10.18
C TYR A 99 9.46 -22.16 9.69
N LEU A 100 9.95 -21.07 9.08
CA LEU A 100 9.09 -20.02 8.55
C LEU A 100 8.18 -20.53 7.41
N GLN A 101 8.71 -21.36 6.51
CA GLN A 101 7.93 -22.01 5.46
C GLN A 101 6.87 -22.96 6.05
N PHE A 102 7.24 -23.77 7.04
CA PHE A 102 6.30 -24.66 7.72
C PHE A 102 5.20 -23.89 8.45
N LYS A 103 5.56 -22.88 9.24
CA LYS A 103 4.64 -21.99 9.97
C LYS A 103 3.67 -21.31 9.01
N SER A 104 4.18 -20.84 7.86
CA SER A 104 3.40 -20.25 6.78
C SER A 104 2.46 -21.26 6.12
N GLY A 105 2.93 -22.43 5.70
CA GLY A 105 2.08 -23.44 5.06
C GLY A 105 0.98 -23.93 6.01
N THR A 106 1.35 -24.22 7.25
CA THR A 106 0.41 -24.71 8.28
C THR A 106 -0.58 -23.62 8.69
N SER A 107 -0.18 -22.34 8.74
CA SER A 107 -1.11 -21.25 9.02
C SER A 107 -2.17 -21.06 7.95
N LEU A 108 -1.83 -21.26 6.67
CA LEU A 108 -2.79 -21.22 5.57
C LEU A 108 -3.85 -22.32 5.72
N VAL A 109 -3.40 -23.56 5.93
CA VAL A 109 -4.30 -24.72 6.08
C VAL A 109 -5.19 -24.54 7.30
N LEU A 110 -4.61 -24.12 8.43
CA LEU A 110 -5.35 -23.86 9.66
C LEU A 110 -6.39 -22.74 9.47
N GLY A 111 -6.04 -21.67 8.76
CA GLY A 111 -6.96 -20.59 8.44
C GLY A 111 -8.14 -21.04 7.60
N ILE A 112 -7.91 -21.87 6.58
CA ILE A 112 -8.98 -22.46 5.77
C ILE A 112 -9.91 -23.34 6.63
N VAL A 113 -9.35 -24.21 7.47
CA VAL A 113 -10.15 -25.08 8.36
C VAL A 113 -10.99 -24.25 9.32
N ILE A 114 -10.39 -23.26 9.99
CA ILE A 114 -11.11 -22.37 10.90
C ILE A 114 -12.16 -21.56 10.14
N GLY A 115 -11.86 -21.09 8.92
CA GLY A 115 -12.79 -20.33 8.09
C GLY A 115 -14.02 -21.15 7.71
N ILE A 116 -13.85 -22.43 7.35
CA ILE A 116 -14.96 -23.36 7.08
C ILE A 116 -15.80 -23.60 8.34
N LEU A 117 -15.15 -23.79 9.51
CA LEU A 117 -15.87 -23.95 10.77
C LEU A 117 -16.67 -22.69 11.15
N VAL A 118 -16.07 -21.50 11.00
CA VAL A 118 -16.74 -20.23 11.27
C VAL A 118 -17.92 -20.05 10.30
N SER A 119 -17.72 -20.24 9.00
CA SER A 119 -18.76 -20.18 7.97
C SER A 119 -19.94 -21.11 8.28
N ASN A 120 -19.64 -22.36 8.68
CA ASN A 120 -20.66 -23.34 9.06
C ASN A 120 -21.42 -22.93 10.34
N PHE A 121 -20.72 -22.44 11.35
CA PHE A 121 -21.32 -22.09 12.64
C PHE A 121 -22.14 -20.80 12.58
N THR A 122 -21.69 -19.78 11.85
CA THR A 122 -22.40 -18.51 11.71
C THR A 122 -23.49 -18.54 10.65
N GLY A 123 -23.51 -19.56 9.79
CA GLY A 123 -24.41 -19.63 8.64
C GLY A 123 -24.11 -18.61 7.55
N MET A 124 -22.90 -18.01 7.55
CA MET A 124 -22.48 -17.09 6.50
C MET A 124 -22.28 -17.85 5.19
N ARG A 125 -23.11 -17.51 4.19
CA ARG A 125 -23.17 -18.20 2.91
C ARG A 125 -23.09 -17.18 1.77
N LEU A 126 -21.89 -16.96 1.25
CA LEU A 126 -21.61 -15.92 0.25
C LEU A 126 -22.52 -16.06 -0.96
N LEU A 127 -22.74 -17.28 -1.45
CA LEU A 127 -23.52 -17.50 -2.67
C LEU A 127 -25.02 -17.26 -2.43
N GLU A 128 -25.54 -17.56 -1.25
CA GLU A 128 -26.93 -17.22 -0.90
C GLU A 128 -27.17 -15.71 -1.02
N TYR A 129 -26.21 -14.89 -0.58
CA TYR A 129 -26.32 -13.44 -0.70
C TYR A 129 -26.15 -12.91 -2.14
N LEU A 130 -25.42 -13.64 -2.99
CA LEU A 130 -25.26 -13.31 -4.41
C LEU A 130 -26.42 -13.81 -5.27
N ARG A 131 -27.31 -14.63 -4.72
CA ARG A 131 -28.46 -15.22 -5.42
C ARG A 131 -29.33 -14.19 -6.16
N PRO A 132 -29.63 -12.99 -5.62
CA PRO A 132 -30.39 -11.99 -6.35
C PRO A 132 -29.71 -11.48 -7.62
N LEU A 133 -28.37 -11.54 -7.71
CA LEU A 133 -27.62 -11.07 -8.88
C LEU A 133 -27.49 -12.14 -9.98
N ALA A 134 -27.54 -13.43 -9.61
CA ALA A 134 -27.32 -14.53 -10.55
C ALA A 134 -28.15 -15.80 -10.20
N PRO A 135 -29.49 -15.71 -10.19
CA PRO A 135 -30.35 -16.79 -9.71
C PRO A 135 -30.17 -18.10 -10.49
N ALA A 136 -30.12 -18.00 -11.83
CA ALA A 136 -30.00 -19.17 -12.72
C ALA A 136 -28.68 -19.96 -12.54
N PHE A 137 -27.61 -19.30 -12.10
CA PHE A 137 -26.32 -19.95 -11.87
C PHE A 137 -26.27 -20.62 -10.49
N LEU A 138 -26.89 -19.99 -9.49
CA LEU A 138 -26.72 -20.33 -8.08
C LEU A 138 -27.75 -21.35 -7.55
N ASP A 139 -28.89 -21.52 -8.22
CA ASP A 139 -29.94 -22.48 -7.81
C ASP A 139 -29.46 -23.95 -7.80
N ASN A 140 -28.40 -24.27 -8.55
CA ASN A 140 -27.86 -25.63 -8.64
C ASN A 140 -26.67 -25.88 -7.70
N VAL A 141 -26.23 -24.89 -6.91
CA VAL A 141 -25.06 -25.06 -6.04
C VAL A 141 -25.49 -25.67 -4.72
N PRO A 142 -24.99 -26.87 -4.36
CA PRO A 142 -25.33 -27.48 -3.06
C PRO A 142 -24.85 -26.60 -1.90
N VAL A 143 -25.65 -26.54 -0.84
CA VAL A 143 -25.39 -25.74 0.38
C VAL A 143 -23.99 -25.98 0.94
N LEU A 144 -23.52 -27.23 0.92
CA LEU A 144 -22.20 -27.60 1.44
C LEU A 144 -21.05 -26.92 0.68
N TRP A 145 -21.18 -26.74 -0.63
CA TRP A 145 -20.17 -26.08 -1.47
C TRP A 145 -20.08 -24.60 -1.18
N ASP A 146 -21.20 -23.95 -0.92
CA ASP A 146 -21.26 -22.54 -0.55
C ASP A 146 -20.57 -22.30 0.80
N VAL A 147 -20.84 -23.15 1.80
CA VAL A 147 -20.17 -23.09 3.11
C VAL A 147 -18.66 -23.28 2.99
N VAL A 148 -18.23 -24.28 2.21
CA VAL A 148 -16.80 -24.57 1.98
C VAL A 148 -16.13 -23.40 1.24
N LEU A 149 -16.73 -22.91 0.16
CA LEU A 149 -16.18 -21.80 -0.63
C LEU A 149 -16.08 -20.52 0.22
N THR A 150 -17.14 -20.18 0.94
CA THR A 150 -17.18 -19.04 1.85
C THR A 150 -16.10 -19.18 2.93
N GLY A 151 -15.99 -20.36 3.53
CA GLY A 151 -14.98 -20.65 4.54
C GLY A 151 -13.54 -20.58 4.01
N VAL A 152 -13.29 -21.06 2.80
CA VAL A 152 -12.00 -20.95 2.12
C VAL A 152 -11.66 -19.49 1.84
N ILE A 153 -12.63 -18.68 1.39
CA ILE A 153 -12.42 -17.24 1.14
C ILE A 153 -12.06 -16.51 2.44
N ILE A 154 -12.83 -16.73 3.51
CA ILE A 154 -12.56 -16.14 4.82
C ILE A 154 -11.19 -16.61 5.34
N GLY A 155 -10.91 -17.91 5.27
CA GLY A 155 -9.72 -18.52 5.84
C GLY A 155 -8.42 -18.28 5.07
N SER A 156 -8.48 -18.18 3.74
CA SER A 156 -7.32 -17.83 2.90
C SER A 156 -7.08 -16.32 2.82
N GLY A 157 -8.14 -15.52 3.02
CA GLY A 157 -8.09 -14.06 3.11
C GLY A 157 -7.29 -13.53 4.30
N SER A 158 -6.95 -14.38 5.27
CA SER A 158 -6.20 -14.03 6.48
C SER A 158 -4.71 -13.77 6.24
N LYS A 159 -4.18 -14.06 5.04
CA LYS A 159 -2.77 -13.86 4.69
C LYS A 159 -2.51 -12.66 3.77
N PRO A 160 -3.36 -12.37 2.77
CA PRO A 160 -3.17 -11.23 1.88
C PRO A 160 -3.07 -9.87 2.57
N ALA A 161 -3.58 -9.67 3.79
CA ALA A 161 -3.56 -8.35 4.42
C ALA A 161 -2.13 -7.77 4.62
N HIS A 162 -1.18 -8.60 5.05
CA HIS A 162 0.22 -8.16 5.20
C HIS A 162 0.96 -8.08 3.86
N ASP A 163 0.66 -8.97 2.91
CA ASP A 163 1.23 -8.97 1.56
C ASP A 163 0.72 -7.78 0.74
N ILE A 164 -0.55 -7.41 0.86
CA ILE A 164 -1.16 -6.23 0.23
C ILE A 164 -0.54 -4.96 0.78
N LEU A 165 -0.33 -4.86 2.10
CA LEU A 165 0.41 -3.73 2.68
C LEU A 165 1.86 -3.69 2.20
N GLY A 166 2.52 -4.85 2.10
CA GLY A 166 3.85 -4.99 1.52
C GLY A 166 3.90 -4.51 0.07
N ILE A 167 2.94 -4.93 -0.75
CA ILE A 167 2.79 -4.54 -2.15
C ILE A 167 2.49 -3.04 -2.29
N ILE A 168 1.57 -2.48 -1.49
CA ILE A 168 1.28 -1.04 -1.50
C ILE A 168 2.51 -0.24 -1.09
N THR A 169 3.26 -0.72 -0.10
CA THR A 169 4.50 -0.07 0.35
C THR A 169 5.59 -0.16 -0.72
N GLN A 170 5.78 -1.32 -1.34
CA GLN A 170 6.70 -1.52 -2.46
C GLN A 170 6.31 -0.67 -3.67
N PHE A 171 5.01 -0.56 -3.96
CA PHE A 171 4.47 0.28 -5.01
C PHE A 171 4.71 1.76 -4.74
N LYS A 172 4.49 2.22 -3.50
CA LYS A 172 4.83 3.59 -3.08
C LYS A 172 6.32 3.87 -3.25
N ASN A 173 7.19 2.94 -2.84
CA ASN A 173 8.63 3.07 -2.98
C ASN A 173 9.07 3.06 -4.45
N PHE A 174 8.40 2.27 -5.29
CA PHE A 174 8.60 2.26 -6.73
C PHE A 174 8.22 3.61 -7.35
N LEU A 175 7.04 4.15 -6.99
CA LEU A 175 6.60 5.47 -7.46
C LEU A 175 7.51 6.60 -6.97
N ALA A 176 7.98 6.54 -5.73
CA ALA A 176 8.93 7.50 -5.18
C ALA A 176 10.27 7.45 -5.94
N ASN A 177 10.80 6.25 -6.19
CA ASN A 177 12.03 6.07 -6.95
C ASN A 177 11.88 6.44 -8.44
N SER A 178 10.71 6.20 -9.05
CA SER A 178 10.46 6.61 -10.43
C SER A 178 10.35 8.13 -10.56
N ALA A 179 9.73 8.80 -9.59
CA ALA A 179 9.64 10.26 -9.57
C ALA A 179 11.03 10.91 -9.39
N ILE A 180 11.91 10.30 -8.59
CA ILE A 180 13.30 10.73 -8.44
C ILE A 180 14.06 10.55 -9.76
N ARG A 181 13.94 9.38 -10.42
CA ARG A 181 14.60 9.16 -11.72
C ARG A 181 14.09 10.08 -12.83
N GLN A 182 12.82 10.47 -12.81
CA GLN A 182 12.30 11.47 -13.75
C GLN A 182 12.93 12.85 -13.52
N ARG A 183 13.18 13.24 -12.26
CA ARG A 183 13.89 14.48 -11.93
C ARG A 183 15.37 14.41 -12.31
N GLU A 184 16.01 13.27 -12.11
CA GLU A 184 17.40 13.05 -12.54
C GLU A 184 17.52 13.12 -14.08
N ALA A 185 16.65 12.43 -14.82
CA ALA A 185 16.64 12.48 -16.28
C ALA A 185 16.32 13.90 -16.81
N ALA A 186 15.37 14.60 -16.20
CA ALA A 186 15.08 16.00 -16.54
C ALA A 186 16.27 16.92 -16.23
N SER A 187 16.95 16.72 -15.10
CA SER A 187 18.13 17.52 -14.73
C SER A 187 19.34 17.24 -15.64
N ALA A 188 19.51 15.99 -16.09
CA ALA A 188 20.53 15.63 -17.05
C ALA A 188 20.26 16.27 -18.42
N ALA A 189 19.00 16.27 -18.87
CA ALA A 189 18.59 16.93 -20.10
C ALA A 189 18.76 18.46 -20.03
N LEU A 190 18.52 19.07 -18.87
CA LEU A 190 18.77 20.50 -18.65
C LEU A 190 20.26 20.83 -18.66
N ALA A 191 21.09 20.01 -18.01
CA ALA A 191 22.54 20.19 -18.02
C ALA A 191 23.14 20.07 -19.43
N ASP A 192 22.66 19.11 -20.22
CA ASP A 192 23.04 18.94 -21.63
C ASP A 192 22.57 20.13 -22.48
N GLY A 193 21.36 20.63 -22.23
CA GLY A 193 20.84 21.85 -22.86
C GLY A 193 21.70 23.09 -22.57
N VAL A 194 22.17 23.25 -21.33
CA VAL A 194 23.07 24.36 -20.94
C VAL A 194 24.44 24.22 -21.60
N LEU A 195 25.02 23.02 -21.64
CA LEU A 195 26.28 22.76 -22.33
C LEU A 195 26.18 23.08 -23.83
N LYS A 196 25.08 22.68 -24.47
CA LYS A 196 24.83 22.95 -25.87
C LYS A 196 24.63 24.43 -26.16
N LEU A 197 23.98 25.18 -25.25
CA LEU A 197 23.90 26.65 -25.36
C LEU A 197 25.29 27.29 -25.27
N ALA A 198 26.09 26.91 -24.26
CA ALA A 198 27.43 27.44 -24.07
C ALA A 198 28.34 27.12 -25.27
N GLN A 199 28.24 25.91 -25.83
CA GLN A 199 28.96 25.52 -27.04
C GLN A 199 28.48 26.30 -28.26
N SER A 200 27.17 26.58 -28.38
CA SER A 200 26.64 27.38 -29.48
C SER A 200 27.08 28.84 -29.40
N ASP A 201 27.19 29.43 -28.20
CA ASP A 201 27.65 30.80 -27.99
C ASP A 201 29.15 30.92 -28.33
N ALA A 202 29.95 29.92 -27.95
CA ALA A 202 31.36 29.84 -28.34
C ALA A 202 31.55 29.66 -29.86
N GLN A 203 30.66 28.94 -30.55
CA GLN A 203 30.71 28.76 -32.01
C GLN A 203 30.11 29.95 -32.80
N ALA A 204 29.22 30.74 -32.19
CA ALA A 204 28.67 31.95 -32.79
C ALA A 204 29.69 33.12 -32.84
N MET A 205 30.83 32.99 -32.14
CA MET A 205 31.95 33.92 -32.18
C MET A 205 32.93 33.50 -33.29
N ILE A 206 32.52 33.66 -34.56
CA ILE A 206 33.39 33.44 -35.71
C ILE A 206 34.26 34.69 -35.91
N GLU A 207 35.54 34.59 -35.60
CA GLU A 207 36.52 35.63 -35.98
C GLU A 207 36.70 35.64 -37.50
N VAL A 208 36.31 36.74 -38.13
CA VAL A 208 36.61 37.03 -39.52
C VAL A 208 38.01 37.66 -39.56
N PRO A 209 39.02 37.04 -40.19
CA PRO A 209 40.37 37.60 -40.24
C PRO A 209 40.37 38.99 -40.89
N GLY A 210 40.72 40.02 -40.10
CA GLY A 210 40.85 41.41 -40.55
C GLY A 210 39.76 42.38 -40.08
N VAL A 211 38.69 41.92 -39.44
CA VAL A 211 37.66 42.79 -38.84
C VAL A 211 37.36 42.23 -37.45
N GLY A 212 37.60 43.01 -36.40
CA GLY A 212 37.41 42.60 -35.00
C GLY A 212 36.01 42.01 -34.71
N PRO A 213 35.79 41.40 -33.53
CA PRO A 213 34.65 40.54 -33.23
C PRO A 213 33.32 41.16 -33.63
N ALA A 214 32.71 40.62 -34.69
CA ALA A 214 31.44 41.10 -35.22
C ALA A 214 30.32 40.13 -34.78
N ARG A 215 29.36 40.64 -34.00
CA ARG A 215 28.12 39.91 -33.72
C ARG A 215 27.30 39.86 -35.01
N LEU A 216 26.95 38.66 -35.49
CA LEU A 216 25.99 38.51 -36.57
C LEU A 216 24.63 39.04 -36.10
N ALA A 217 24.20 40.16 -36.66
CA ALA A 217 22.86 40.69 -36.47
C ALA A 217 21.83 39.63 -36.91
N ALA A 218 20.86 39.35 -36.05
CA ALA A 218 19.72 38.49 -36.37
C ALA A 218 18.99 39.03 -37.63
N PRO A 219 18.42 38.15 -38.48
CA PRO A 219 17.77 38.59 -39.71
C PRO A 219 16.49 39.37 -39.39
N ALA A 220 16.56 40.69 -39.53
CA ALA A 220 15.40 41.55 -39.70
C ALA A 220 14.80 41.30 -41.08
N GLY A 221 13.60 40.73 -41.12
CA GLY A 221 12.88 40.53 -42.38
C GLY A 221 11.49 39.93 -42.22
N SER A 222 10.52 40.72 -41.75
CA SER A 222 9.13 40.77 -42.27
C SER A 222 8.22 41.64 -41.38
N ARG A 223 7.37 42.58 -41.80
CA ARG A 223 7.20 43.44 -42.99
C ARG A 223 5.90 44.22 -42.73
N GLY A 224 5.98 45.56 -42.72
CA GLY A 224 4.86 46.50 -42.87
C GLY A 224 4.10 46.86 -41.59
N LEU A 225 3.60 48.07 -41.38
CA LEU A 225 3.57 49.31 -42.15
C LEU A 225 3.18 50.43 -41.15
N ASP A 226 3.56 51.65 -41.52
CA ASP A 226 2.99 52.94 -41.11
C ASP A 226 3.60 53.70 -39.92
N GLU A 227 3.73 54.98 -40.21
CA GLU A 227 4.61 56.00 -39.66
C GLU A 227 3.97 56.73 -38.46
N GLU A 228 4.85 57.46 -37.75
CA GLU A 228 4.54 58.62 -36.90
C GLU A 228 3.85 58.37 -35.54
N ASP A 229 4.66 58.17 -34.48
CA ASP A 229 4.83 59.24 -33.49
C ASP A 229 6.12 59.03 -32.66
N ALA A 230 6.82 60.13 -32.40
CA ALA A 230 8.07 60.17 -31.67
C ALA A 230 7.79 60.24 -30.16
N GLY A 231 8.24 59.24 -29.39
CA GLY A 231 8.17 59.29 -27.93
C GLY A 231 8.89 58.12 -27.25
N GLU A 232 10.07 58.41 -26.71
CA GLU A 232 10.81 57.66 -25.68
C GLU A 232 11.17 56.17 -25.95
N ALA A 233 12.46 55.94 -26.19
CA ALA A 233 13.09 54.62 -26.11
C ALA A 233 13.02 54.10 -24.66
N GLY A 234 12.01 53.28 -24.36
CA GLY A 234 12.02 52.41 -23.19
C GLY A 234 13.11 51.34 -23.33
N PRO A 235 13.71 50.87 -22.22
CA PRO A 235 14.76 49.86 -22.28
C PRO A 235 14.23 48.59 -22.93
N GLU A 236 14.96 48.06 -23.93
CA GLU A 236 14.66 46.75 -24.53
C GLU A 236 14.75 45.67 -23.44
N VAL A 237 13.59 45.28 -22.92
CA VAL A 237 13.48 44.24 -21.89
C VAL A 237 13.94 42.93 -22.51
N SER A 238 14.97 42.33 -21.89
CA SER A 238 15.53 41.05 -22.31
C SER A 238 14.42 39.98 -22.39
N PRO A 239 14.44 39.06 -23.38
CA PRO A 239 13.49 37.94 -23.46
C PRO A 239 13.40 37.16 -22.13
N THR A 240 14.51 37.12 -21.40
CA THR A 240 14.63 36.51 -20.07
C THR A 240 13.84 37.29 -19.00
N GLU A 241 13.92 38.62 -18.98
CA GLU A 241 13.15 39.46 -18.05
C GLU A 241 11.65 39.37 -18.34
N ARG A 242 11.26 39.26 -19.61
CA ARG A 242 9.86 39.04 -19.99
C ARG A 242 9.34 37.71 -19.47
N TYR A 243 10.15 36.65 -19.51
CA TYR A 243 9.78 35.34 -18.97
C TYR A 243 9.68 35.34 -17.44
N ILE A 244 10.59 36.04 -16.76
CA ILE A 244 10.56 36.22 -15.30
C ILE A 244 9.30 37.00 -14.86
N ALA A 245 8.93 38.05 -15.59
CA ALA A 245 7.72 38.83 -15.30
C ALA A 245 6.44 37.99 -15.47
N ILE A 246 6.37 37.13 -16.50
CA ILE A 246 5.23 36.23 -16.71
C ILE A 246 5.12 35.21 -15.57
N LEU A 247 6.24 34.64 -15.12
CA LEU A 247 6.25 33.70 -14.00
C LEU A 247 5.79 34.36 -12.70
N HIS A 248 6.30 35.56 -12.40
CA HIS A 248 5.96 36.29 -11.18
C HIS A 248 4.45 36.62 -11.11
N ASN A 249 3.87 37.07 -12.23
CA ASN A 249 2.44 37.41 -12.29
C ASN A 249 1.53 36.17 -12.15
N ARG A 250 2.02 34.99 -12.53
CA ARG A 250 1.28 33.73 -12.39
C ARG A 250 1.32 33.15 -10.97
N THR A 251 2.36 33.47 -10.21
CA THR A 251 2.54 32.99 -8.82
C THR A 251 1.92 33.92 -7.77
N SER A 252 1.55 35.14 -8.15
CA SER A 252 0.93 36.13 -7.25
C SER A 252 -0.61 36.15 -7.30
N MET A 253 -1.24 35.21 -8.01
CA MET A 253 -2.66 34.85 -7.85
C MET A 253 -2.78 33.60 -6.98
#